data_AF-A0AAW5JCX0-F1
#
_entry.id   AF-A0AAW5JCX0-F1
#
_cell.length_a   1.000
_cell.length_b   1.000
_cell.length_c   1.000
_cell.angle_alpha   90.00
_cell.angle_beta   90.00
_cell.angle_gamma   90.00
#
_symmetry.space_group_name_H-M   'P 1'
#
loop_
_entity.id
_entity.type
_entity.pdbx_description
1 polymer ?
#
loop_
_entity_poly.entity_id
_entity_poly.type
_entity_poly.pdbx_seq_one_letter_code
_entity_poly.pdbx_strand_id
1 'polypeptide(L)'
;MKERSLSALFFELTLKDARIVIDRISDSSNEQVLETQAAYAAGYLHCAQDQMLITVDQWMALLDEIETKKHFWKRRRACQEQ
;
A
#
# COMPACT_ATOMS: atom_id res chain seq x y z
N MET A 1 2.63 -26.12 -20.72
CA MET A 1 2.72 -24.73 -20.23
C MET A 1 1.45 -24.46 -19.44
N LYS A 2 1.54 -24.07 -18.16
CA LYS A 2 0.34 -23.68 -17.40
C LYS A 2 -0.04 -22.27 -17.85
N GLU A 3 -1.16 -22.13 -18.54
CA GLU A 3 -1.78 -20.82 -18.78
C GLU A 3 -2.09 -20.19 -17.44
N ARG A 4 -1.29 -19.21 -17.02
CA ARG A 4 -1.69 -18.34 -15.91
C ARG A 4 -2.90 -17.57 -16.40
N SER A 5 -4.02 -17.64 -15.68
CA SER A 5 -5.21 -16.87 -16.03
C SER A 5 -4.84 -15.38 -16.05
N LEU A 6 -5.35 -14.64 -17.05
CA LEU A 6 -5.11 -13.20 -17.17
C LEU A 6 -5.48 -12.44 -15.89
N SER A 7 -6.44 -12.96 -15.13
CA SER A 7 -6.78 -12.49 -13.79
C SER A 7 -5.61 -12.59 -12.82
N ALA A 8 -4.97 -13.76 -12.68
CA ALA A 8 -3.83 -13.96 -11.78
C ALA A 8 -2.65 -13.03 -12.11
N LEU A 9 -2.42 -12.76 -13.40
CA LEU A 9 -1.37 -11.86 -13.88
C LEU A 9 -1.68 -10.39 -13.58
N PHE A 10 -2.92 -9.95 -13.82
CA PHE A 10 -3.40 -8.62 -13.44
C PHE A 10 -3.33 -8.41 -11.92
N PHE A 11 -3.56 -9.46 -11.13
CA PHE A 11 -3.53 -9.40 -9.68
C PHE A 11 -2.11 -9.43 -9.06
N GLU A 12 -1.17 -10.20 -9.62
CA GLU A 12 0.25 -10.11 -9.23
C GLU A 12 0.78 -8.67 -9.47
N LEU A 13 0.33 -8.02 -10.55
CA LEU A 13 0.61 -6.60 -10.81
C LEU A 13 -0.02 -5.69 -9.74
N THR A 14 -1.24 -6.00 -9.29
CA THR A 14 -1.98 -5.22 -8.29
C THR A 14 -1.28 -5.19 -6.93
N LEU A 15 -0.75 -6.33 -6.45
CA LEU A 15 0.04 -6.38 -5.21
C LEU A 15 1.36 -5.63 -5.33
N LYS A 16 2.00 -5.70 -6.50
CA LYS A 16 3.21 -4.92 -6.79
C LYS A 16 2.92 -3.41 -6.78
N ASP A 17 1.81 -3.00 -7.37
CA ASP A 17 1.36 -1.60 -7.37
C ASP A 17 1.04 -1.12 -5.95
N ALA A 18 0.38 -1.94 -5.14
CA ALA A 18 0.16 -1.64 -3.72
C ALA A 18 1.48 -1.36 -3.01
N ARG A 19 2.49 -2.22 -3.17
CA ARG A 19 3.81 -2.05 -2.54
C ARG A 19 4.50 -0.76 -3.00
N ILE A 20 4.47 -0.47 -4.31
CA ILE A 20 5.04 0.77 -4.86
C ILE A 20 4.37 2.00 -4.24
N VAL A 21 3.05 1.96 -4.06
CA VAL A 21 2.31 3.07 -3.46
C VAL A 21 2.63 3.20 -1.97
N ILE A 22 2.76 2.09 -1.23
CA ILE A 22 3.19 2.08 0.18
C ILE A 22 4.57 2.74 0.31
N ASP A 23 5.53 2.41 -0.56
CA ASP A 23 6.86 3.03 -0.54
C ASP A 23 6.82 4.54 -0.77
N ARG A 24 5.89 5.02 -1.60
CA ARG A 24 5.72 6.44 -1.90
C ARG A 24 5.10 7.26 -0.76
N ILE A 25 4.44 6.65 0.23
CA ILE A 25 3.87 7.35 1.40
C ILE A 25 4.94 8.13 2.16
N SER A 26 6.14 7.56 2.28
CA SER A 26 7.26 8.23 2.95
C SER A 26 7.74 9.49 2.22
N ASP A 27 7.44 9.62 0.92
CA ASP A 27 7.91 10.71 0.07
C ASP A 27 6.76 11.61 -0.42
N SER A 28 5.57 11.51 0.18
CA SER A 28 4.43 12.33 -0.19
C SER A 28 4.76 13.83 -0.06
N SER A 29 4.29 14.63 -1.01
CA SER A 29 4.57 16.07 -1.03
C SER A 29 3.76 16.85 0.00
N ASN A 30 2.54 16.40 0.33
CA ASN A 30 1.65 17.00 1.32
C ASN A 30 0.73 15.93 1.93
N GLU A 31 -0.06 16.32 2.94
CA GLU A 31 -0.94 15.39 3.67
C GLU A 31 -2.06 14.83 2.78
N GLN A 32 -2.62 15.64 1.87
CA GLN A 32 -3.65 15.15 0.94
C GLN A 32 -3.14 14.03 0.03
N VAL A 33 -1.91 14.18 -0.50
CA VAL A 33 -1.26 13.15 -1.33
C VAL A 33 -0.95 11.91 -0.50
N LEU A 34 -0.50 12.08 0.74
CA LEU A 34 -0.25 10.98 1.67
C LEU A 34 -1.52 10.16 1.94
N GLU A 35 -2.62 10.81 2.31
CA GLU A 35 -3.87 10.11 2.63
C GLU A 35 -4.46 9.44 1.36
N THR A 36 -4.29 10.07 0.19
CA THR A 36 -4.69 9.46 -1.10
C THR A 36 -3.87 8.21 -1.41
N GLN A 37 -2.55 8.26 -1.23
CA GLN A 37 -1.66 7.11 -1.44
C GLN A 37 -1.97 5.98 -0.46
N ALA A 38 -2.20 6.30 0.81
CA ALA A 38 -2.58 5.33 1.83
C ALA A 38 -3.93 4.65 1.51
N ALA A 39 -4.95 5.44 1.13
CA ALA A 39 -6.25 4.89 0.75
C ALA A 39 -6.16 4.00 -0.50
N TYR A 40 -5.35 4.41 -1.49
CA TYR A 40 -5.15 3.63 -2.71
C TYR A 40 -4.44 2.30 -2.45
N ALA A 41 -3.38 2.31 -1.64
CA ALA A 41 -2.70 1.10 -1.21
C ALA A 41 -3.64 0.17 -0.43
N ALA A 42 -4.40 0.70 0.55
CA ALA A 42 -5.37 -0.07 1.31
C ALA A 42 -6.45 -0.72 0.43
N GLY A 43 -6.93 0.00 -0.60
CA GLY A 43 -7.89 -0.55 -1.57
C GLY A 43 -7.34 -1.76 -2.33
N TYR A 44 -6.10 -1.68 -2.83
CA TYR A 44 -5.45 -2.82 -3.48
C TYR A 44 -5.23 -4.02 -2.54
N LEU A 45 -4.84 -3.74 -1.30
CA LEU A 45 -4.65 -4.77 -0.28
C LEU A 45 -5.97 -5.49 0.05
N HIS A 46 -7.07 -4.74 0.14
CA HIS A 46 -8.41 -5.31 0.32
C HIS A 46 -8.80 -6.21 -0.85
N CYS A 47 -8.60 -5.75 -2.09
CA CYS A 47 -8.84 -6.59 -3.28
C CYS A 47 -7.97 -7.86 -3.28
N ALA A 48 -6.70 -7.76 -2.88
CA ALA A 48 -5.82 -8.92 -2.82
C ALA A 48 -6.25 -9.94 -1.75
N GLN A 49 -6.75 -9.46 -0.61
CA GLN A 49 -7.26 -10.31 0.46
C GLN A 49 -8.59 -10.98 0.08
N ASP A 50 -9.52 -10.25 -0.54
CA ASP A 50 -10.80 -10.77 -1.04
C ASP A 50 -10.60 -11.90 -2.07
N GLN A 51 -9.58 -11.76 -2.92
CA GLN A 51 -9.20 -12.77 -3.91
C GLN A 51 -8.30 -13.89 -3.34
N MET A 52 -8.09 -13.93 -2.02
CA MET A 52 -7.26 -14.92 -1.32
C MET A 52 -5.80 -14.99 -1.83
N LEU A 53 -5.26 -13.88 -2.34
CA LEU A 53 -3.89 -13.81 -2.85
C LEU A 53 -2.87 -13.54 -1.75
N ILE A 54 -3.33 -12.93 -0.66
CA ILE A 54 -2.58 -12.73 0.57
C ILE A 54 -3.40 -13.27 1.74
N THR A 55 -2.72 -13.73 2.77
CA THR A 55 -3.38 -14.13 4.01
C THR A 55 -3.88 -12.91 4.78
N VAL A 56 -4.79 -13.13 5.73
CA VAL A 56 -5.23 -12.09 6.67
C VAL A 56 -4.03 -11.52 7.44
N ASP A 57 -3.08 -12.34 7.85
CA ASP A 57 -1.87 -11.88 8.55
C ASP A 57 -0.99 -10.98 7.67
N GLN A 58 -0.81 -11.35 6.39
CA GLN A 58 -0.08 -10.52 5.43
C GLN A 58 -0.80 -9.20 5.17
N TRP A 59 -2.13 -9.24 5.05
CA TRP A 59 -2.96 -8.06 4.89
C TRP A 59 -2.82 -7.10 6.08
N MET A 60 -2.93 -7.61 7.32
CA MET A 60 -2.75 -6.82 8.54
C MET A 60 -1.35 -6.22 8.63
N ALA A 61 -0.31 -6.99 8.32
CA ALA A 61 1.07 -6.50 8.32
C ALA A 61 1.29 -5.35 7.31
N LEU A 62 0.65 -5.42 6.14
CA LEU A 62 0.73 -4.39 5.11
C LEU A 62 -0.06 -3.12 5.48
N LEU A 63 -1.19 -3.26 6.19
CA LEU A 63 -1.90 -2.12 6.76
C LEU A 63 -1.10 -1.43 7.87
N ASP A 64 -0.43 -2.19 8.72
CA ASP A 64 0.46 -1.65 9.76
C ASP A 64 1.67 -0.91 9.14
N GLU A 65 2.20 -1.43 8.02
CA GLU A 65 3.25 -0.75 7.26
C GLU A 65 2.77 0.62 6.72
N ILE A 66 1.55 0.71 6.19
CA ILE A 66 0.95 1.97 5.74
C ILE A 66 0.90 2.98 6.90
N GLU A 67 0.37 2.58 8.06
CA GLU A 67 0.24 3.46 9.22
C GLU A 67 1.60 3.88 9.79
N THR A 68 2.57 2.96 9.83
CA THR A 68 3.96 3.27 10.23
C THR A 68 4.58 4.32 9.32
N LYS A 69 4.42 4.20 7.99
CA LYS A 69 4.95 5.18 7.03
C LYS A 69 4.24 6.53 7.13
N LYS A 70 2.91 6.53 7.33
CA LYS A 70 2.15 7.75 7.58
C LYS A 70 2.66 8.48 8.83
N HIS A 71 2.83 7.74 9.93
CA HIS A 71 3.33 8.31 11.18
C HIS A 71 4.75 8.86 11.02
N PHE A 72 5.63 8.13 10.33
CA PHE A 72 6.97 8.58 10.01
C PHE A 72 6.97 9.90 9.23
N TRP A 73 6.16 10.00 8.17
CA TRP A 73 6.04 11.22 7.38
C TRP A 73 5.55 12.40 8.23
N LYS A 74 4.50 12.19 9.05
CA LYS A 74 3.93 13.24 9.91
C LYS A 74 4.97 13.76 10.92
N ARG A 75 5.75 12.86 11.54
CA ARG A 75 6.86 13.27 12.42
C ARG A 75 7.95 14.04 11.69
N ARG A 76 8.34 13.60 10.49
CA ARG A 76 9.35 14.30 9.68
C ARG A 76 8.91 15.72 9.34
N ARG A 77 7.65 15.90 8.92
CA ARG A 77 7.08 17.23 8.65
C ARG A 77 7.06 18.13 9.88
N ALA A 78 6.61 17.62 11.02
CA ALA A 78 6.61 18.36 12.28
C ALA A 78 8.01 18.84 12.72
N CYS A 79 9.07 18.09 12.36
CA CYS A 79 10.46 18.49 12.64
C CYS A 79 11.03 19.48 11.61
N GLN A 80 10.48 19.54 10.39
CA GLN A 80 10.92 20.46 9.33
C GLN A 80 10.25 21.83 9.40
N GLU A 81 9.11 21.93 10.10
CA GLU A 81 8.34 23.17 10.29
C GLU A 81 8.72 23.90 11.59
N GLN A 82 9.74 23.43 12.31
CA GLN A 82 10.36 24.07 13.48
C GLN A 82 11.62 24.85 13.08
#